data_AF-A0A957KTZ1-F1
#
_entry.id   AF-A0A957KTZ1-F1
#
_cell.length_a   1.000
_cell.length_b   1.000
_cell.length_c   1.000
_cell.angle_alpha   90.00
_cell.angle_beta   90.00
_cell.angle_gamma   90.00
#
_symmetry.space_group_name_H-M   'P 1'
#
loop_
_entity.id
_entity.type
_entity.pdbx_description
1 polymer ?
#
loop_
_entity_poly.entity_id
_entity_poly.type
_entity_poly.pdbx_seq_one_letter_code
_entity_poly.pdbx_strand_id
1 'polypeptide(L)' 'MRPVFRSKPEIVHDMLRSSIIHGEYRPGERLVIDEVAARLGVSQIPVREAVRQL' A
#
# COMPACT_ATOMS: atom_id res chain seq x y z
N MET A 1 -9.20 -8.90 -25.66
CA MET A 1 -8.71 -8.04 -24.56
C MET A 1 -7.87 -8.93 -23.64
N ARG A 2 -6.58 -8.64 -23.40
CA ARG A 2 -5.76 -9.41 -22.45
C ARG A 2 -6.15 -9.00 -21.02
N PRO A 3 -6.35 -9.94 -20.08
CA PRO A 3 -6.57 -9.58 -18.68
C PRO A 3 -5.31 -8.91 -18.11
N VAL A 4 -5.47 -7.70 -17.56
CA VAL A 4 -4.41 -7.03 -16.80
C VAL A 4 -4.40 -7.66 -15.40
N PHE A 5 -3.43 -8.51 -15.14
CA PHE A 5 -3.22 -9.06 -13.81
C PHE A 5 -2.47 -8.04 -12.96
N ARG A 6 -3.11 -7.55 -11.90
CA ARG A 6 -2.46 -6.72 -10.89
C ARG A 6 -1.85 -7.61 -9.82
N SER A 7 -0.60 -7.35 -9.49
CA SER A 7 0.11 -7.97 -8.39
C SER A 7 -0.38 -7.41 -7.04
N LYS A 8 -0.18 -8.17 -5.96
CA LYS A 8 -0.50 -7.69 -4.60
C LYS A 8 0.25 -6.40 -4.23
N PRO A 9 1.55 -6.22 -4.54
CA PRO A 9 2.24 -4.95 -4.30
C PRO A 9 1.62 -3.78 -5.05
N GLU A 10 1.26 -3.93 -6.33
CA GLU A 10 0.62 -2.84 -7.09
C GLU A 10 -0.73 -2.43 -6.48
N ILE A 11 -1.55 -3.40 -6.06
CA ILE A 11 -2.81 -3.11 -5.38
C ILE A 11 -2.57 -2.35 -4.07
N VAL A 12 -1.61 -2.80 -3.25
CA VAL A 12 -1.29 -2.14 -1.98
C VAL A 12 -0.74 -0.73 -2.20
N HIS A 13 0.11 -0.54 -3.22
CA HIS A 13 0.65 0.75 -3.60
C HIS A 13 -0.48 1.73 -3.94
N ASP A 14 -1.42 1.34 -4.80
CA ASP A 14 -2.53 2.20 -5.21
C ASP A 14 -3.39 2.61 -4.01
N MET A 15 -3.67 1.67 -3.10
CA MET A 15 -4.42 1.93 -1.87
C MET A 15 -3.68 2.90 -0.94
N LEU A 16 -2.38 2.69 -0.72
CA LEU A 16 -1.56 3.55 0.13
C LEU A 16 -1.42 4.95 -0.46
N ARG A 17 -1.13 5.06 -1.76
CA ARG A 17 -1.04 6.33 -2.48
C ARG A 17 -2.36 7.11 -2.37
N SER A 18 -3.48 6.44 -2.58
CA SER A 18 -4.81 7.05 -2.40
C SER A 18 -4.99 7.55 -0.96
N SER A 19 -4.68 6.71 0.04
CA SER A 19 -4.81 7.08 1.46
C SER A 19 -3.99 8.33 1.81
N ILE A 20 -2.76 8.43 1.30
CA ILE A 20 -1.87 9.59 1.51
C ILE A 20 -2.45 10.86 0.85
N ILE A 21 -2.90 10.77 -0.40
CA ILE A 21 -3.46 11.92 -1.14
C ILE A 21 -4.75 12.44 -0.48
N HIS A 22 -5.57 11.54 0.06
CA HIS A 22 -6.79 11.91 0.79
C HIS A 22 -6.53 12.37 2.22
N GLY A 23 -5.27 12.33 2.69
CA GLY A 23 -4.89 12.79 4.03
C GLY A 23 -5.25 11.82 5.15
N GLU A 24 -5.49 10.53 4.86
CA GLU A 24 -5.63 9.49 5.89
C GLU A 24 -4.34 9.34 6.70
N TYR A 25 -3.20 9.60 6.05
CA TYR A 25 -1.89 9.72 6.69
C TYR A 25 -1.44 11.17 6.66
N ARG A 26 -1.07 11.72 7.82
CA ARG A 26 -0.60 13.11 7.90
C ARG A 26 0.82 13.23 7.36
N PRO A 27 1.22 14.39 6.81
CA PRO A 27 2.61 14.65 6.48
C PRO A 27 3.53 14.43 7.71
N GLY A 28 4.58 13.63 7.53
CA GLY A 28 5.51 13.25 8.59
C GLY A 28 5.01 12.14 9.53
N GLU A 29 3.78 11.65 9.33
CA GLU A 29 3.29 10.47 10.05
C GLU A 29 4.07 9.23 9.62
N ARG A 30 4.46 8.42 10.60
CA ARG A 30 5.20 7.18 10.33
C ARG A 30 4.24 6.11 9.83
N LEU A 31 4.48 5.61 8.63
CA LEU A 31 3.76 4.45 8.10
C LEU A 31 4.33 3.15 8.69
N VAL A 32 3.56 2.47 9.56
CA VAL A 32 3.97 1.20 10.17
C VAL A 32 3.53 0.04 9.29
N ILE A 33 4.50 -0.66 8.69
CA ILE A 33 4.27 -1.77 7.75
C ILE A 33 3.34 -2.84 8.32
N ASP A 34 3.55 -3.21 9.57
CA ASP A 34 2.84 -4.29 10.23
C ASP A 34 1.36 -3.95 10.43
N GLU A 35 1.06 -2.70 10.80
CA GLU A 35 -0.30 -2.18 10.94
C GLU A 35 -1.01 -2.09 9.59
N VAL A 36 -0.31 -1.61 8.55
CA VAL A 36 -0.85 -1.57 7.19
C VAL A 36 -1.15 -2.97 6.68
N ALA A 37 -0.24 -3.93 6.90
CA ALA A 37 -0.41 -5.32 6.50
C ALA A 37 -1.64 -5.94 7.18
N ALA A 38 -1.80 -5.72 8.49
CA ALA A 38 -2.97 -6.15 9.24
C ALA A 38 -4.26 -5.49 8.73
N ARG A 39 -4.26 -4.17 8.50
CA ARG A 39 -5.41 -3.40 7.99
C ARG A 39 -5.88 -3.89 6.61
N LEU A 40 -4.94 -4.25 5.75
CA LEU A 40 -5.21 -4.67 4.37
C LEU A 40 -5.38 -6.19 4.21
N GLY A 41 -5.19 -6.98 5.27
CA GLY A 41 -5.30 -8.44 5.23
C GLY A 41 -4.24 -9.12 4.35
N VAL A 42 -3.04 -8.54 4.27
CA VAL A 42 -1.92 -9.05 3.46
C VAL A 42 -0.69 -9.31 4.31
N SER A 43 0.28 -10.04 3.78
CA SER A 43 1.59 -10.19 4.45
C SER A 43 2.42 -8.90 4.35
N GLN A 44 3.47 -8.79 5.16
CA GLN A 44 4.32 -7.59 5.16
C GLN A 44 5.10 -7.38 3.85
N ILE A 45 5.41 -8.45 3.10
CA ILE A 45 6.22 -8.39 1.86
C ILE A 45 5.59 -7.45 0.82
N PRO A 46 4.33 -7.64 0.37
CA PRO A 46 3.72 -6.74 -0.60
C PRO A 46 3.59 -5.30 -0.09
N VAL A 47 3.46 -5.08 1.22
CA VAL A 47 3.44 -3.74 1.81
C VAL A 47 4.81 -3.07 1.71
N ARG A 48 5.89 -3.77 2.05
CA ARG A 48 7.25 -3.23 1.93
C ARG A 48 7.58 -2.85 0.49
N GLU A 49 7.21 -3.71 -0.47
CA GLU A 49 7.44 -3.44 -1.89
C GLU A 49 6.60 -2.25 -2.39
N ALA A 50 5.34 -2.16 -1.98
CA ALA A 50 4.49 -1.01 -2.29
C ALA A 50 5.07 0.30 -1.77
N VAL A 51 5.54 0.31 -0.51
CA VAL A 51 6.12 1.50 0.13
C VAL A 51 7.43 1.93 -0.54
N ARG A 52 8.24 1.00 -1.07
CA ARG A 52 9.44 1.35 -1.85
C ARG A 52 9.15 2.10 -3.15
N GLN A 53 7.91 2.01 -3.65
CA GLN A 53 7.49 2.61 -4.93
C GLN A 53 6.71 3.93 -4.75
N LEU A 54 6.43 4.34 -3.51
CA LEU A 54 5.80 5.62 -3.18
C LEU A 54 6.82 6.78 -3.24
#